data_AF-A0A849RQD6-F1
#
_entry.id   AF-A0A849RQD6-F1
#
_cell.length_a   1.000
_cell.length_b   1.000
_cell.length_c   1.000
_cell.angle_alpha   90.00
_cell.angle_beta   90.00
_cell.angle_gamma   90.00
#
_symmetry.space_group_name_H-M   'P 1'
#
loop_
_entity.id
_entity.type
_entity.pdbx_description
1 polymer ?
#
loop_
_entity_poly.entity_id
_entity_poly.type
_entity_poly.pdbx_seq_one_letter_code
_entity_poly.pdbx_strand_id
1 'polypeptide(L)'
;MLPITHEVSIKGKRLEVPAFRLDNIVVVVNGRFLKVAEVFDEYWLETKVLPDPQQVVRQLREANHNVDLFTFAQRVPDTKPCFDFHMEWDNVAVIPVSTYETWYREQISSGRRRDIRYSEKRGVVVRAAEFDEKYIHGIMSIYNESPFRGGRKYWHYGKDFDTVQTENGTYRERSTFLAAYFQGEMIGYMKIVWDTHSASIMQILSKIEFREKLPNNALISEAVRLCAERKIPYLLYSQFVYGSKTESSLTRFKQANGFVRMDIPRYFVPLTLKGHVVLKLGLHGNPKDLIPRRLRSPLLEIRDRWYATRSKEDGRRSHA
;
A
#
# COMPACT_ATOMS: atom_id res chain seq x y z
N MET A 1 -22.01 17.07 -9.20
CA MET A 1 -20.53 17.11 -9.07
C MET A 1 -20.00 18.48 -9.44
N LEU A 2 -19.03 19.01 -8.68
CA LEU A 2 -18.33 20.27 -9.01
C LEU A 2 -16.91 19.97 -9.52
N PRO A 3 -16.48 20.54 -10.65
CA PRO A 3 -15.11 20.39 -11.14
C PRO A 3 -14.14 21.15 -10.24
N ILE A 4 -13.05 20.48 -9.87
CA ILE A 4 -11.95 21.01 -9.05
C ILE A 4 -10.61 20.49 -9.57
N THR A 5 -9.51 20.98 -9.02
CA THR A 5 -8.22 20.29 -9.06
C THR A 5 -7.97 19.61 -7.72
N HIS A 6 -7.20 18.53 -7.74
CA HIS A 6 -6.76 17.85 -6.52
C HIS A 6 -5.30 17.45 -6.61
N GLU A 7 -4.56 17.61 -5.52
CA GLU A 7 -3.16 17.21 -5.44
C GLU A 7 -3.08 15.70 -5.17
N VAL A 8 -2.30 14.99 -5.98
CA VAL A 8 -1.95 13.58 -5.79
C VAL A 8 -0.44 13.40 -5.70
N SER A 9 0.03 12.43 -4.91
CA SER A 9 1.45 12.12 -4.80
C SER A 9 1.81 10.86 -5.60
N ILE A 10 2.63 11.02 -6.64
CA ILE A 10 3.15 9.91 -7.43
C ILE A 10 4.66 9.80 -7.22
N LYS A 11 5.08 8.76 -6.49
CA LYS A 11 6.50 8.50 -6.15
C LYS A 11 7.19 9.69 -5.49
N GLY A 12 6.49 10.34 -4.56
CA GLY A 12 6.98 11.50 -3.82
C GLY A 12 6.95 12.82 -4.60
N LYS A 13 6.37 12.85 -5.80
CA LYS A 13 6.10 14.10 -6.53
C LYS A 13 4.63 14.45 -6.42
N ARG A 14 4.36 15.67 -5.99
CA ARG A 14 3.01 16.27 -5.97
C ARG A 14 2.63 16.70 -7.37
N LEU A 15 1.44 16.34 -7.79
CA LEU A 15 0.89 16.63 -9.11
C LEU A 15 -0.57 17.04 -8.93
N GLU A 16 -0.99 18.11 -9.59
CA GLU A 16 -2.40 18.43 -9.67
C GLU A 16 -3.06 17.63 -10.79
N VAL A 17 -4.20 17.03 -10.49
CA VAL A 17 -5.02 16.32 -11.46
C VAL A 17 -6.43 16.91 -11.50
N PRO A 18 -7.13 16.84 -12.65
CA PRO A 18 -8.55 17.14 -12.70
C PRO A 18 -9.30 16.23 -11.74
N ALA A 19 -10.27 16.78 -11.02
CA ALA A 19 -11.07 16.03 -10.09
C ALA A 19 -12.48 16.61 -9.99
N PHE A 20 -13.37 15.86 -9.36
CA PHE A 20 -14.73 16.28 -9.08
C PHE A 20 -15.03 16.07 -7.61
N ARG A 21 -15.76 17.02 -7.03
CA ARG A 21 -16.28 16.88 -5.66
C ARG A 21 -17.69 16.32 -5.69
N LEU A 22 -17.88 15.22 -4.96
CA LEU A 22 -19.16 14.61 -4.63
C LEU A 22 -19.25 14.57 -3.10
N ASP A 23 -20.00 15.52 -2.54
CA ASP A 23 -20.07 15.73 -1.08
C ASP A 23 -18.66 15.87 -0.47
N ASN A 24 -18.29 14.97 0.44
CA ASN A 24 -16.98 14.95 1.09
C ASN A 24 -15.94 14.07 0.36
N ILE A 25 -16.30 13.54 -0.81
CA ILE A 25 -15.48 12.61 -1.57
C ILE A 25 -14.93 13.31 -2.80
N VAL A 26 -13.67 13.03 -3.09
CA VAL A 26 -13.00 13.50 -4.29
C VAL A 26 -12.89 12.35 -5.27
N VAL A 27 -13.34 12.57 -6.50
CA VAL A 27 -13.14 11.64 -7.62
C VAL A 27 -12.07 12.25 -8.52
N VAL A 28 -10.89 11.64 -8.57
CA VAL A 28 -9.76 12.10 -9.39
C VAL A 28 -9.83 11.48 -10.78
N VAL A 29 -9.35 12.22 -11.78
CA VAL A 29 -9.24 11.74 -13.16
C VAL A 29 -7.78 11.56 -13.51
N ASN A 30 -7.40 10.32 -13.77
CA ASN A 30 -6.06 9.91 -14.14
C ASN A 30 -5.96 9.57 -15.63
N GLY A 31 -4.74 9.67 -16.16
CA GLY A 31 -4.42 9.27 -17.53
C GLY A 31 -4.54 10.40 -18.56
N ARG A 32 -3.70 10.34 -19.58
CA ARG A 32 -3.63 11.34 -20.67
C ARG A 32 -4.43 10.91 -21.88
N PHE A 33 -4.23 9.66 -22.33
CA PHE A 33 -4.95 9.11 -23.46
C PHE A 33 -6.30 8.56 -23.01
N LEU A 34 -6.34 7.60 -22.10
CA LEU A 34 -7.56 7.09 -21.49
C LEU A 34 -7.78 7.84 -20.17
N LYS A 35 -8.90 8.55 -20.05
CA LYS A 35 -9.24 9.28 -18.81
C LYS A 35 -10.07 8.39 -17.89
N VAL A 36 -9.46 7.96 -16.79
CA VAL A 36 -10.07 7.05 -15.81
C VAL A 36 -10.36 7.82 -14.53
N ALA A 37 -11.63 7.88 -14.16
CA ALA A 37 -12.06 8.39 -12.86
C ALA A 37 -11.98 7.28 -11.81
N GLU A 38 -11.50 7.63 -10.63
CA GLU A 38 -11.51 6.78 -9.44
C GLU A 38 -11.72 7.63 -8.19
N VAL A 39 -12.26 7.02 -7.13
CA VAL A 39 -12.35 7.69 -5.83
C VAL A 39 -10.93 7.89 -5.30
N PHE A 40 -10.58 9.13 -4.98
CA PHE A 40 -9.27 9.45 -4.43
C PHE A 40 -9.08 8.72 -3.10
N ASP A 41 -7.94 8.05 -2.97
CA ASP A 41 -7.61 7.24 -1.80
C ASP A 41 -8.69 6.22 -1.41
N GLU A 42 -9.44 5.67 -2.39
CA GLU A 42 -10.48 4.66 -2.19
C GLU A 42 -10.06 3.55 -1.21
N TYR A 43 -8.79 3.13 -1.27
CA TYR A 43 -8.27 2.08 -0.40
C TYR A 43 -8.23 2.46 1.10
N TRP A 44 -8.09 3.75 1.41
CA TRP A 44 -7.88 4.30 2.75
C TRP A 44 -9.10 4.97 3.38
N LEU A 45 -10.09 5.32 2.56
CA LEU A 45 -11.38 5.80 3.03
C LEU A 45 -12.08 4.70 3.83
N GLU A 46 -12.81 5.12 4.87
CA GLU A 46 -13.65 4.20 5.63
C GLU A 46 -14.74 3.63 4.72
N THR A 47 -15.05 2.34 4.87
CA THR A 47 -16.05 1.68 4.02
C THR A 47 -17.42 2.37 4.10
N LYS A 48 -17.79 2.89 5.27
CA LYS A 48 -19.07 3.60 5.50
C LYS A 48 -19.19 4.95 4.78
N VAL A 49 -18.08 5.55 4.37
CA VAL A 49 -18.08 6.86 3.68
C VAL A 49 -17.90 6.73 2.18
N LEU A 50 -17.69 5.51 1.64
CA LEU A 50 -17.60 5.30 0.21
C LEU A 50 -18.94 5.64 -0.47
N PRO A 51 -18.92 6.27 -1.65
CA PRO A 51 -20.16 6.66 -2.32
C PRO A 51 -20.82 5.42 -2.94
N ASP A 52 -22.14 5.50 -3.15
CA ASP A 52 -22.82 4.56 -4.05
C ASP A 52 -22.21 4.68 -5.47
N PRO A 53 -21.60 3.60 -6.00
CA PRO A 53 -21.00 3.64 -7.34
C PRO A 53 -22.00 4.02 -8.44
N GLN A 54 -23.28 3.64 -8.30
CA GLN A 54 -24.30 4.01 -9.28
C GLN A 54 -24.57 5.52 -9.26
N GLN A 55 -24.56 6.15 -8.08
CA GLN A 55 -24.68 7.60 -7.95
C GLN A 55 -23.49 8.32 -8.61
N VAL A 56 -22.27 7.84 -8.41
CA VAL A 56 -21.07 8.40 -9.05
C VAL A 56 -21.19 8.32 -10.58
N VAL A 57 -21.60 7.16 -11.10
CA VAL A 57 -21.79 6.96 -12.54
C VAL A 57 -22.84 7.91 -13.11
N ARG A 58 -23.99 8.07 -12.44
CA ARG A 58 -25.05 9.00 -12.88
C ARG A 58 -24.50 10.43 -12.98
N GLN A 59 -23.83 10.91 -11.95
CA GLN A 59 -23.28 12.27 -11.95
C GLN A 59 -22.16 12.49 -12.96
N LEU A 60 -21.28 11.50 -13.15
CA LEU A 60 -20.22 11.59 -14.16
C LEU A 60 -20.80 11.65 -15.59
N ARG A 61 -21.91 10.95 -15.86
CA ARG A 61 -22.63 11.02 -17.15
C ARG A 61 -23.28 12.38 -17.36
N GLU A 62 -23.99 12.89 -16.36
CA GLU A 62 -24.68 14.19 -16.43
C GLU A 62 -23.73 15.35 -16.65
N ALA A 63 -22.55 15.30 -16.02
CA ALA A 63 -21.63 16.42 -16.01
C ALA A 63 -20.73 16.49 -17.28
N ASN A 64 -20.79 15.48 -18.16
CA ASN A 64 -20.08 15.41 -19.45
C ASN A 64 -18.59 15.80 -19.40
N HIS A 65 -17.89 15.43 -18.33
CA HIS A 65 -16.56 15.93 -18.01
C HIS A 65 -15.38 15.24 -18.74
N ASN A 66 -15.61 14.72 -19.95
CA ASN A 66 -14.59 13.99 -20.72
C ASN A 66 -13.93 12.83 -19.96
N VAL A 67 -14.67 12.08 -19.16
CA VAL A 67 -14.17 10.87 -18.48
C VAL A 67 -14.53 9.66 -19.32
N ASP A 68 -13.57 8.78 -19.64
CA ASP A 68 -13.79 7.61 -20.50
C ASP A 68 -14.28 6.39 -19.69
N LEU A 69 -13.68 6.16 -18.51
CA LEU A 69 -14.00 5.05 -17.61
C LEU A 69 -14.13 5.55 -16.17
N PHE A 70 -14.99 4.92 -15.39
CA PHE A 70 -14.98 5.00 -13.93
C PHE A 70 -14.63 3.63 -13.36
N THR A 71 -13.78 3.57 -12.34
CA THR A 71 -13.42 2.32 -11.65
C THR A 71 -13.56 2.46 -10.14
N PHE A 72 -13.95 1.36 -9.51
CA PHE A 72 -14.09 1.22 -8.06
C PHE A 72 -13.92 -0.24 -7.66
N ALA A 73 -13.56 -0.51 -6.41
CA ALA A 73 -13.44 -1.86 -5.86
C ALA A 73 -14.41 -2.10 -4.70
N GLN A 74 -14.88 -3.33 -4.60
CA GLN A 74 -15.46 -3.83 -3.35
C GLN A 74 -14.38 -3.92 -2.27
N ARG A 75 -14.81 -3.85 -1.01
CA ARG A 75 -13.92 -3.83 0.16
C ARG A 75 -13.86 -5.20 0.79
N VAL A 76 -12.74 -5.56 1.41
CA VAL A 76 -12.69 -6.76 2.26
C VAL A 76 -13.68 -6.56 3.42
N PRO A 77 -14.60 -7.52 3.69
CA PRO A 77 -14.63 -8.91 3.21
C PRO A 77 -15.56 -9.24 2.04
N ASP A 78 -16.11 -8.25 1.34
CA ASP A 78 -17.07 -8.42 0.25
C ASP A 78 -16.38 -8.96 -1.02
N THR A 79 -16.29 -10.29 -1.08
CA THR A 79 -15.65 -11.04 -2.18
C THR A 79 -16.62 -11.48 -3.27
N LYS A 80 -17.93 -11.40 -3.02
CA LYS A 80 -18.97 -11.76 -3.99
C LYS A 80 -19.35 -10.53 -4.81
N PRO A 81 -19.36 -10.60 -6.15
CA PRO A 81 -19.79 -9.47 -6.98
C PRO A 81 -21.21 -8.99 -6.65
N CYS A 82 -21.38 -7.70 -6.39
CA CYS A 82 -22.65 -7.06 -6.04
C CYS A 82 -23.19 -6.12 -7.12
N PHE A 83 -22.41 -5.80 -8.15
CA PHE A 83 -22.79 -4.87 -9.21
C PHE A 83 -22.77 -5.53 -10.59
N ASP A 84 -23.71 -5.11 -11.45
CA ASP A 84 -23.80 -5.54 -12.84
C ASP A 84 -23.00 -4.60 -13.76
N PHE A 85 -21.68 -4.57 -13.54
CA PHE A 85 -20.72 -3.88 -14.39
C PHE A 85 -19.61 -4.84 -14.82
N HIS A 86 -18.82 -4.47 -15.83
CA HIS A 86 -17.63 -5.25 -16.18
C HIS A 86 -16.74 -5.37 -14.97
N MET A 87 -16.43 -6.61 -14.58
CA MET A 87 -15.74 -6.94 -13.36
C MET A 87 -14.44 -7.67 -13.66
N GLU A 88 -13.40 -7.28 -12.95
CA GLU A 88 -12.11 -7.96 -12.91
C GLU A 88 -11.72 -8.23 -11.47
N TRP A 89 -10.97 -9.31 -11.25
CA TRP A 89 -10.47 -9.66 -9.92
C TRP A 89 -9.23 -8.83 -9.59
N ASP A 90 -9.33 -8.00 -8.56
CA ASP A 90 -8.16 -7.47 -7.86
C ASP A 90 -7.79 -8.40 -6.69
N ASN A 91 -6.58 -8.26 -6.16
CA ASN A 91 -6.09 -9.15 -5.12
C ASN A 91 -5.51 -8.35 -3.95
N VAL A 92 -5.83 -8.78 -2.74
CA VAL A 92 -5.36 -8.17 -1.49
C VAL A 92 -4.65 -9.23 -0.65
N ALA A 93 -3.56 -8.84 0.01
CA ALA A 93 -2.90 -9.65 1.01
C ALA A 93 -3.62 -9.50 2.35
N VAL A 94 -4.13 -10.59 2.90
CA VAL A 94 -4.97 -10.58 4.10
C VAL A 94 -4.47 -11.59 5.12
N ILE A 95 -4.35 -11.20 6.39
CA ILE A 95 -4.32 -12.15 7.52
C ILE A 95 -5.74 -12.18 8.10
N PRO A 96 -6.46 -13.31 8.04
CA PRO A 96 -7.68 -13.51 8.81
C PRO A 96 -7.33 -13.65 10.29
N VAL A 97 -7.81 -12.71 11.12
CA VAL A 97 -7.50 -12.64 12.55
C VAL A 97 -8.73 -13.06 13.34
N SER A 98 -8.63 -14.20 14.03
CA SER A 98 -9.59 -14.61 15.06
C SER A 98 -9.02 -14.34 16.46
N THR A 99 -7.86 -14.93 16.75
CA THR A 99 -7.05 -14.69 17.94
C THR A 99 -5.58 -14.59 17.54
N TYR A 100 -4.75 -14.01 18.41
CA TYR A 100 -3.30 -13.98 18.21
C TYR A 100 -2.72 -15.39 18.21
N GLU A 101 -3.21 -16.27 19.09
CA GLU A 101 -2.77 -17.66 19.25
C GLU A 101 -3.03 -18.48 17.99
N THR A 102 -4.21 -18.36 17.39
CA THR A 102 -4.55 -19.04 16.12
C THR A 102 -3.59 -18.61 15.02
N TRP A 103 -3.37 -17.30 14.84
CA TRP A 103 -2.38 -16.81 13.87
C TRP A 103 -0.99 -17.38 14.15
N TYR A 104 -0.52 -17.25 15.40
CA TYR A 104 0.83 -17.64 15.79
C TYR A 104 1.09 -19.14 15.63
N ARG A 105 0.12 -20.00 15.99
CA ARG A 105 0.30 -21.46 15.99
C ARG A 105 0.00 -22.12 14.65
N GLU A 106 -1.01 -21.63 13.94
CA GLU A 106 -1.60 -22.33 12.80
C GLU A 106 -1.33 -21.63 11.46
N GLN A 107 -1.22 -20.29 11.43
CA GLN A 107 -1.11 -19.53 10.18
C GLN A 107 0.34 -19.17 9.80
N ILE A 108 1.29 -19.30 10.73
CA ILE A 108 2.72 -19.02 10.47
C ILE A 108 3.62 -20.23 10.73
N SER A 109 4.68 -20.34 9.93
CA SER A 109 5.62 -21.45 10.02
C SER A 109 6.39 -21.47 11.35
N SER A 110 6.94 -22.63 11.73
CA SER A 110 7.82 -22.74 12.91
C SER A 110 9.06 -21.84 12.81
N GLY A 111 9.58 -21.64 11.60
CA GLY A 111 10.65 -20.68 11.30
C GLY A 111 10.21 -19.25 11.60
N ARG A 112 9.02 -18.83 11.16
CA ARG A 112 8.52 -17.47 11.45
C ARG A 112 8.27 -17.23 12.93
N ARG A 113 7.71 -18.21 13.65
CA ARG A 113 7.59 -18.12 15.12
C ARG A 113 8.95 -17.97 15.80
N ARG A 114 9.99 -18.63 15.27
CA ARG A 114 11.37 -18.50 15.75
C ARG A 114 11.91 -17.10 15.49
N ASP A 115 11.70 -16.54 14.29
CA ASP A 115 12.10 -15.18 13.95
C ASP A 115 11.53 -14.13 14.93
N ILE A 116 10.25 -14.24 15.28
CA ILE A 116 9.58 -13.34 16.22
C ILE A 116 10.25 -13.41 17.60
N ARG A 117 10.35 -14.63 18.17
CA ARG A 117 11.03 -14.83 19.46
C ARG A 117 12.50 -14.40 19.43
N TYR A 118 13.14 -14.54 18.27
CA TYR A 118 14.54 -14.16 18.09
C TYR A 118 14.72 -12.64 18.11
N SER A 119 13.79 -11.91 17.51
CA SER A 119 13.73 -10.45 17.58
C SER A 119 13.64 -9.97 19.03
N GLU A 120 12.69 -10.54 19.79
CA GLU A 120 12.50 -10.25 21.22
C GLU A 120 13.73 -10.59 22.05
N LYS A 121 14.30 -11.78 21.88
CA LYS A 121 15.54 -12.21 22.57
C LYS A 121 16.75 -11.32 22.27
N ARG A 122 16.76 -10.65 21.11
CA ARG A 122 17.79 -9.69 20.72
C ARG A 122 17.53 -8.27 21.24
N GLY A 123 16.52 -8.10 22.10
CA GLY A 123 16.21 -6.84 22.76
C GLY A 123 15.37 -5.88 21.91
N VAL A 124 14.71 -6.38 20.85
CA VAL A 124 13.74 -5.56 20.11
C VAL A 124 12.44 -5.49 20.90
N VAL A 125 11.97 -4.27 21.14
CA VAL A 125 10.70 -4.00 21.83
C VAL A 125 9.79 -3.24 20.88
N VAL A 126 8.60 -3.77 20.62
CA VAL A 126 7.58 -3.09 19.82
C VAL A 126 6.49 -2.55 20.74
N ARG A 127 6.05 -1.33 20.48
CA ARG A 127 4.93 -0.70 21.19
C ARG A 127 4.24 0.34 20.33
N ALA A 128 3.01 0.69 20.71
CA ALA A 128 2.38 1.90 20.22
C ALA A 128 3.22 3.13 20.58
N ALA A 129 3.33 4.07 19.67
CA ALA A 129 4.00 5.34 19.83
C ALA A 129 3.01 6.47 19.54
N GLU A 130 3.20 7.60 20.22
CA GLU A 130 2.47 8.81 19.87
C GLU A 130 3.01 9.38 18.55
N PHE A 131 2.13 10.00 17.78
CA PHE A 131 2.54 10.70 16.57
C PHE A 131 3.04 12.11 16.94
N ASP A 132 4.23 12.13 17.53
CA ASP A 132 4.94 13.32 18.02
C ASP A 132 6.23 13.57 17.21
N GLU A 133 6.95 14.65 17.54
CA GLU A 133 8.21 14.99 16.85
C GLU A 133 9.26 13.89 16.97
N LYS A 134 9.31 13.20 18.11
CA LYS A 134 10.25 12.10 18.34
C LYS A 134 9.97 10.93 17.39
N TYR A 135 8.71 10.59 17.17
CA TYR A 135 8.31 9.57 16.22
C TYR A 135 8.65 9.97 14.78
N ILE A 136 8.42 11.24 14.40
CA ILE A 136 8.81 11.75 13.08
C ILE A 136 10.31 11.70 12.87
N HIS A 137 11.12 12.14 13.84
CA HIS A 137 12.58 12.03 13.76
C HIS A 137 13.05 10.57 13.66
N GLY A 138 12.37 9.64 14.33
CA GLY A 138 12.59 8.20 14.17
C GLY A 138 12.34 7.72 12.73
N ILE A 139 11.22 8.13 12.12
CA ILE A 139 10.93 7.85 10.70
C ILE A 139 12.00 8.46 9.80
N MET A 140 12.39 9.72 10.03
CA MET A 140 13.44 10.39 9.25
C MET A 140 14.77 9.65 9.35
N SER A 141 15.14 9.16 10.53
CA SER A 141 16.35 8.36 10.72
C SER A 141 16.33 7.07 9.89
N ILE A 142 15.16 6.42 9.79
CA ILE A 142 14.97 5.24 8.93
C ILE A 142 15.00 5.62 7.44
N TYR A 143 14.42 6.77 7.07
CA TYR A 143 14.38 7.21 5.68
C TYR A 143 15.75 7.61 5.15
N ASN A 144 16.55 8.26 6.00
CA ASN A 144 17.82 8.87 5.64
C ASN A 144 19.04 7.95 5.85
N GLU A 145 18.80 6.67 6.16
CA GLU A 145 19.86 5.67 6.26
C GLU A 145 20.56 5.42 4.90
N SER A 146 19.80 5.41 3.80
CA SER A 146 20.38 5.23 2.47
C SER A 146 19.52 5.87 1.37
N PRO A 147 20.12 6.54 0.37
CA PRO A 147 19.41 7.02 -0.81
C PRO A 147 18.92 5.89 -1.72
N PHE A 148 19.34 4.64 -1.45
CA PHE A 148 18.91 3.45 -2.16
C PHE A 148 18.29 2.42 -1.21
N ARG A 149 17.13 1.87 -1.57
CA ARG A 149 16.46 0.82 -0.79
C ARG A 149 15.88 -0.23 -1.72
N GLY A 150 16.24 -1.50 -1.48
CA GLY A 150 15.82 -2.61 -2.35
C GLY A 150 16.30 -2.47 -3.79
N GLY A 151 17.51 -1.94 -4.00
CA GLY A 151 18.11 -1.76 -5.33
C GLY A 151 17.50 -0.64 -6.18
N ARG A 152 16.79 0.33 -5.55
CA ARG A 152 16.17 1.46 -6.24
C ARG A 152 16.39 2.74 -5.46
N LYS A 153 16.40 3.88 -6.17
CA LYS A 153 16.37 5.20 -5.52
C LYS A 153 15.18 5.28 -4.57
N TYR A 154 15.44 5.65 -3.33
CA TYR A 154 14.44 5.73 -2.30
C TYR A 154 13.88 7.16 -2.25
N TRP A 155 12.63 7.33 -2.69
CA TRP A 155 12.03 8.65 -2.85
C TRP A 155 11.70 9.37 -1.54
N HIS A 156 11.82 8.69 -0.39
CA HIS A 156 11.66 9.34 0.92
C HIS A 156 12.99 9.84 1.52
N TYR A 157 14.13 9.53 0.90
CA TYR A 157 15.43 10.01 1.36
C TYR A 157 15.55 11.53 1.20
N GLY A 158 16.08 12.20 2.22
CA GLY A 158 16.40 13.62 2.23
C GLY A 158 15.19 14.55 2.35
N LYS A 159 14.01 14.03 2.74
CA LYS A 159 12.83 14.86 2.99
C LYS A 159 12.98 15.66 4.28
N ASP A 160 12.46 16.88 4.27
CA ASP A 160 12.32 17.73 5.46
C ASP A 160 11.28 17.18 6.45
N PHE A 161 11.33 17.69 7.67
CA PHE A 161 10.46 17.28 8.77
C PHE A 161 8.98 17.47 8.43
N ASP A 162 8.59 18.65 7.93
CA ASP A 162 7.18 19.00 7.66
C ASP A 162 6.57 18.07 6.60
N THR A 163 7.35 17.72 5.57
CA THR A 163 6.94 16.77 4.55
C THR A 163 6.75 15.38 5.13
N VAL A 164 7.69 14.90 5.96
CA VAL A 164 7.58 13.58 6.60
C VAL A 164 6.39 13.55 7.56
N GLN A 165 6.19 14.60 8.35
CA GLN A 165 5.07 14.73 9.27
C GLN A 165 3.73 14.74 8.52
N THR A 166 3.62 15.52 7.44
CA THR A 166 2.39 15.61 6.63
C THR A 166 2.05 14.27 5.99
N GLU A 167 3.00 13.62 5.31
CA GLU A 167 2.76 12.35 4.62
C GLU A 167 2.39 11.21 5.58
N ASN A 168 3.09 11.14 6.72
CA ASN A 168 2.85 10.11 7.73
C ASN A 168 1.63 10.41 8.61
N GLY A 169 1.16 11.66 8.65
CA GLY A 169 0.02 12.11 9.46
C GLY A 169 -1.35 11.88 8.83
N THR A 170 -1.43 11.42 7.58
CA THR A 170 -2.70 11.09 6.92
C THR A 170 -3.54 10.10 7.75
N TYR A 171 -4.86 10.27 7.87
CA TYR A 171 -5.74 9.34 8.60
C TYR A 171 -5.36 9.12 10.08
N ARG A 172 -4.73 10.11 10.72
CA ARG A 172 -4.21 10.03 12.10
C ARG A 172 -5.29 9.61 13.10
N GLU A 173 -6.49 10.14 12.94
CA GLU A 173 -7.66 9.89 13.79
C GLU A 173 -8.12 8.42 13.78
N ARG A 174 -7.71 7.66 12.76
CA ARG A 174 -8.01 6.24 12.60
C ARG A 174 -6.75 5.39 12.50
N SER A 175 -5.60 5.89 12.95
CA SER A 175 -4.33 5.19 12.83
C SER A 175 -3.75 4.75 14.17
N THR A 176 -3.12 3.59 14.17
CA THR A 176 -2.13 3.24 15.21
C THR A 176 -0.73 3.33 14.61
N PHE A 177 0.15 4.03 15.32
CA PHE A 177 1.57 4.14 15.01
C PHE A 177 2.35 3.19 15.93
N LEU A 178 3.02 2.21 15.34
CA LEU A 178 3.88 1.27 16.03
C LEU A 178 5.34 1.63 15.79
N ALA A 179 6.15 1.46 16.82
CA ALA A 179 7.60 1.62 16.73
C ALA A 179 8.31 0.41 17.33
N ALA A 180 9.34 -0.06 16.62
CA ALA A 180 10.28 -1.06 17.09
C ALA A 180 11.53 -0.34 17.61
N TYR A 181 11.90 -0.63 18.86
CA TYR A 181 13.04 -0.04 19.55
C TYR A 181 14.12 -1.08 19.82
N PHE A 182 15.38 -0.68 19.70
CA PHE A 182 16.53 -1.43 20.22
C PHE A 182 17.45 -0.46 20.97
N GLN A 183 17.76 -0.76 22.23
CA GLN A 183 18.58 0.11 23.10
C GLN A 183 18.09 1.58 23.15
N GLY A 184 16.77 1.79 23.10
CA GLY A 184 16.14 3.12 23.15
C GLY A 184 16.04 3.83 21.79
N GLU A 185 16.71 3.34 20.76
CA GLU A 185 16.65 3.86 19.39
C GLU A 185 15.48 3.26 18.62
N MET A 186 14.74 4.08 17.86
CA MET A 186 13.74 3.58 16.92
C MET A 186 14.42 2.98 15.68
N ILE A 187 14.31 1.66 15.53
CA ILE A 187 14.91 0.90 14.43
C ILE A 187 13.90 0.46 13.37
N GLY A 188 12.60 0.63 13.64
CA GLY A 188 11.53 0.35 12.70
C GLY A 188 10.21 0.97 13.13
N TYR A 189 9.29 1.09 12.17
CA TYR A 189 7.96 1.62 12.42
C TYR A 189 6.92 0.95 11.51
N MET A 190 5.67 0.99 11.96
CA MET A 190 4.53 0.58 11.17
C MET A 190 3.36 1.52 11.43
N LYS A 191 2.62 1.85 10.37
CA LYS A 191 1.36 2.58 10.46
C LYS A 191 0.22 1.67 10.03
N ILE A 192 -0.77 1.52 10.88
CA ILE A 192 -1.99 0.75 10.65
C ILE A 192 -3.15 1.74 10.58
N VAL A 193 -3.96 1.69 9.52
CA VAL A 193 -5.20 2.47 9.39
C VAL A 193 -6.39 1.53 9.65
N TRP A 194 -7.25 1.90 10.59
CA TRP A 194 -8.40 1.11 11.02
C TRP A 194 -9.66 1.44 10.21
N ASP A 195 -10.45 0.41 9.94
CA ASP A 195 -11.80 0.46 9.38
C ASP A 195 -12.70 -0.52 10.16
N THR A 196 -13.96 -0.63 9.78
CA THR A 196 -15.01 -1.37 10.49
C THR A 196 -14.72 -2.87 10.56
N HIS A 197 -14.32 -3.47 9.44
CA HIS A 197 -14.06 -4.92 9.35
C HIS A 197 -12.61 -5.24 9.03
N SER A 198 -11.77 -4.24 8.79
CA SER A 198 -10.38 -4.47 8.41
C SER A 198 -9.45 -3.40 8.97
N ALA A 199 -8.16 -3.72 9.00
CA ALA A 199 -7.09 -2.81 9.30
C ALA A 199 -6.06 -2.91 8.19
N SER A 200 -5.55 -1.80 7.69
CA SER A 200 -4.61 -1.80 6.56
C SER A 200 -3.23 -1.29 6.99
N ILE A 201 -2.18 -2.06 6.72
CA ILE A 201 -0.81 -1.63 6.89
C ILE A 201 -0.49 -0.62 5.78
N MET A 202 -0.43 0.65 6.15
CA MET A 202 -0.04 1.73 5.24
C MET A 202 1.46 1.71 4.98
N GLN A 203 2.25 1.54 6.03
CA GLN A 203 3.69 1.50 5.94
C GLN A 203 4.26 0.52 6.96
N ILE A 204 5.29 -0.19 6.57
CA ILE A 204 6.15 -1.01 7.45
C ILE A 204 7.59 -0.89 6.96
N LEU A 205 8.44 -0.26 7.76
CA LEU A 205 9.84 -0.02 7.42
C LEU A 205 10.74 -0.16 8.64
N SER A 206 11.98 -0.54 8.39
CA SER A 206 13.03 -0.64 9.39
C SER A 206 14.37 -0.22 8.83
N LYS A 207 15.29 0.15 9.70
CA LYS A 207 16.70 0.31 9.35
C LYS A 207 17.25 -0.99 8.73
N ILE A 208 18.10 -0.83 7.74
CA ILE A 208 18.89 -1.86 7.06
C ILE A 208 19.96 -2.38 8.01
N GLU A 209 20.59 -1.50 8.78
CA GLU A 209 21.61 -1.80 9.81
C GLU A 209 21.12 -2.83 10.81
N PHE A 210 19.85 -2.76 11.22
CA PHE A 210 19.26 -3.65 12.22
C PHE A 210 18.43 -4.80 11.60
N ARG A 211 18.68 -5.14 10.33
CA ARG A 211 17.88 -6.15 9.61
C ARG A 211 17.95 -7.53 10.27
N GLU A 212 19.12 -7.92 10.79
CA GLU A 212 19.30 -9.19 11.48
C GLU A 212 18.53 -9.28 12.80
N LYS A 213 18.08 -8.16 13.36
CA LYS A 213 17.20 -8.13 14.53
C LYS A 213 15.71 -8.35 14.18
N LEU A 214 15.37 -8.42 12.90
CA LEU A 214 14.03 -8.76 12.40
C LEU A 214 12.88 -7.86 12.93
N PRO A 215 13.05 -6.52 13.00
CA PRO A 215 12.04 -5.61 13.58
C PRO A 215 10.69 -5.70 12.87
N ASN A 216 10.66 -5.92 11.55
CA ASN A 216 9.41 -6.05 10.79
C ASN A 216 8.59 -7.28 11.20
N ASN A 217 9.24 -8.37 11.64
CA ASN A 217 8.54 -9.56 12.12
C ASN A 217 7.84 -9.27 13.45
N ALA A 218 8.54 -8.58 14.35
CA ALA A 218 7.95 -8.14 15.62
C ALA A 218 6.81 -7.14 15.39
N LEU A 219 6.95 -6.18 14.46
CA LEU A 219 5.90 -5.22 14.10
C LEU A 219 4.64 -5.90 13.57
N ILE A 220 4.77 -6.92 12.70
CA ILE A 220 3.62 -7.70 12.23
C ILE A 220 2.96 -8.47 13.37
N SER A 221 3.77 -9.06 14.26
CA SER A 221 3.27 -9.76 15.44
C SER A 221 2.39 -8.85 16.31
N GLU A 222 2.85 -7.63 16.56
CA GLU A 222 2.10 -6.63 17.30
C GLU A 222 0.83 -6.19 16.57
N ALA A 223 0.90 -5.99 15.25
CA ALA A 223 -0.25 -5.62 14.44
C ALA A 223 -1.37 -6.66 14.50
N VAL A 224 -1.02 -7.96 14.44
CA VAL A 224 -2.00 -9.04 14.57
C VAL A 224 -2.60 -9.06 15.97
N ARG A 225 -1.79 -8.85 17.02
CA ARG A 225 -2.28 -8.78 18.40
C ARG A 225 -3.30 -7.65 18.56
N LEU A 226 -2.98 -6.45 18.07
CA LEU A 226 -3.90 -5.30 18.09
C LEU A 226 -5.19 -5.57 17.32
N CYS A 227 -5.13 -6.27 16.18
CA CYS A 227 -6.34 -6.66 15.44
C CYS A 227 -7.21 -7.61 16.27
N ALA A 228 -6.60 -8.62 16.92
CA ALA A 228 -7.32 -9.56 17.78
C ALA A 228 -7.97 -8.86 18.99
N GLU A 229 -7.24 -7.98 19.68
CA GLU A 229 -7.75 -7.20 20.81
C GLU A 229 -8.91 -6.28 20.42
N ARG A 230 -8.81 -5.64 19.25
CA ARG A 230 -9.86 -4.77 18.70
C ARG A 230 -10.99 -5.52 18.00
N LYS A 231 -10.92 -6.85 17.91
CA LYS A 231 -11.87 -7.72 17.19
C LYS A 231 -12.01 -7.33 15.71
N ILE A 232 -10.91 -6.92 15.08
CA ILE A 232 -10.84 -6.63 13.65
C ILE A 232 -10.43 -7.90 12.91
N PRO A 233 -11.32 -8.47 12.06
CA PRO A 233 -11.12 -9.80 11.51
C PRO A 233 -10.10 -9.90 10.36
N TYR A 234 -9.67 -8.77 9.76
CA TYR A 234 -8.79 -8.79 8.60
C TYR A 234 -7.67 -7.73 8.70
N LEU A 235 -6.41 -8.18 8.75
CA LEU A 235 -5.24 -7.31 8.60
C LEU A 235 -4.75 -7.36 7.15
N LEU A 236 -4.82 -6.22 6.46
CA LEU A 236 -4.49 -6.07 5.06
C LEU A 236 -3.08 -5.51 4.88
N TYR A 237 -2.39 -5.93 3.82
CA TYR A 237 -1.12 -5.33 3.42
C TYR A 237 -1.03 -5.16 1.91
N SER A 238 -1.79 -4.22 1.35
CA SER A 238 -1.85 -3.93 -0.09
C SER A 238 -2.06 -5.20 -0.96
N GLN A 239 -1.68 -5.15 -2.24
CA GLN A 239 -1.83 -6.28 -3.17
C GLN A 239 -0.94 -7.47 -2.83
N PHE A 240 -1.47 -8.70 -2.93
CA PHE A 240 -0.70 -9.92 -2.67
C PHE A 240 0.34 -10.19 -3.78
N VAL A 241 -0.08 -10.03 -5.03
CA VAL A 241 0.74 -10.14 -6.25
C VAL A 241 0.72 -8.80 -6.98
N TYR A 242 1.90 -8.33 -7.37
CA TYR A 242 2.05 -7.12 -8.18
C TYR A 242 2.38 -7.49 -9.63
N GLY A 243 1.44 -7.23 -10.55
CA GLY A 243 1.56 -7.62 -11.95
C GLY A 243 1.85 -9.12 -12.11
N SER A 244 2.82 -9.47 -12.95
CA SER A 244 3.21 -10.88 -13.16
C SER A 244 4.21 -11.44 -12.14
N LYS A 245 4.45 -10.76 -11.01
CA LYS A 245 5.50 -11.13 -10.03
C LYS A 245 4.95 -12.01 -8.91
N THR A 246 4.66 -13.26 -9.23
CA THR A 246 4.15 -14.25 -8.29
C THR A 246 5.17 -14.69 -7.23
N GLU A 247 6.48 -14.61 -7.53
CA GLU A 247 7.56 -15.02 -6.63
C GLU A 247 8.50 -13.88 -6.24
N SER A 248 7.94 -12.79 -5.73
CA SER A 248 8.77 -11.70 -5.19
C SER A 248 9.20 -11.96 -3.74
N SER A 249 10.28 -11.32 -3.30
CA SER A 249 10.68 -11.33 -1.87
C SER A 249 9.55 -10.81 -0.96
N LEU A 250 8.77 -9.84 -1.44
CA LEU A 250 7.60 -9.31 -0.73
C LEU A 250 6.47 -10.35 -0.63
N THR A 251 6.20 -11.10 -1.69
CA THR A 251 5.19 -12.17 -1.68
C THR A 251 5.59 -13.28 -0.70
N ARG A 252 6.87 -13.69 -0.70
CA ARG A 252 7.40 -14.66 0.26
C ARG A 252 7.33 -14.13 1.70
N PHE A 253 7.64 -12.85 1.91
CA PHE A 253 7.50 -12.20 3.22
C PHE A 253 6.04 -12.23 3.71
N LYS A 254 5.09 -11.93 2.83
CA LYS A 254 3.64 -11.96 3.12
C LYS A 254 3.21 -13.38 3.49
N GLN A 255 3.47 -14.37 2.63
CA GLN A 255 3.14 -15.77 2.89
C GLN A 255 3.71 -16.27 4.22
N ALA A 256 4.98 -15.98 4.48
CA ALA A 256 5.63 -16.44 5.69
C ALA A 256 5.06 -15.78 6.98
N ASN A 257 4.42 -14.62 6.87
CA ASN A 257 3.70 -13.95 7.97
C ASN A 257 2.22 -14.36 8.08
N GLY A 258 1.75 -15.33 7.29
CA GLY A 258 0.37 -15.80 7.32
C GLY A 258 -0.59 -14.98 6.46
N PHE A 259 -0.09 -14.05 5.64
CA PHE A 259 -0.95 -13.40 4.65
C PHE A 259 -1.34 -14.43 3.58
N VAL A 260 -2.63 -14.46 3.27
CA VAL A 260 -3.22 -15.18 2.15
C VAL A 260 -3.71 -14.21 1.09
N ARG A 261 -3.89 -14.71 -0.14
CA ARG A 261 -4.52 -13.94 -1.21
C ARG A 261 -6.03 -13.98 -1.02
N MET A 262 -6.65 -12.80 -1.01
CA MET A 262 -8.09 -12.64 -1.11
C MET A 262 -8.39 -11.84 -2.37
N ASP A 263 -9.21 -12.40 -3.26
CA ASP A 263 -9.63 -11.73 -4.48
C ASP A 263 -10.91 -10.95 -4.22
N ILE A 264 -10.94 -9.69 -4.67
CA ILE A 264 -12.07 -8.77 -4.53
C ILE A 264 -12.52 -8.27 -5.89
N PRO A 265 -13.83 -8.08 -6.12
CA PRO A 265 -14.33 -7.49 -7.35
C PRO A 265 -13.85 -6.04 -7.52
N ARG A 266 -13.24 -5.74 -8.67
CA ARG A 266 -13.02 -4.37 -9.16
C ARG A 266 -13.81 -4.16 -10.44
N TYR A 267 -14.57 -3.09 -10.47
CA TYR A 267 -15.50 -2.79 -11.54
C TYR A 267 -14.98 -1.68 -12.44
N PHE A 268 -15.37 -1.75 -13.71
CA PHE A 268 -15.09 -0.76 -14.73
C PHE A 268 -16.39 -0.39 -15.44
N VAL A 269 -16.74 0.88 -15.37
CA VAL A 269 -17.96 1.43 -15.98
C VAL A 269 -17.55 2.32 -17.15
N PRO A 270 -17.86 1.94 -18.40
CA PRO A 270 -17.58 2.79 -19.53
C PRO A 270 -18.57 3.97 -19.59
N LEU A 271 -18.02 5.18 -19.72
CA LEU A 271 -18.79 6.43 -19.77
C LEU A 271 -18.83 7.03 -21.18
N THR A 272 -17.86 6.67 -22.03
CA THR A 272 -17.79 7.08 -23.44
C THR A 272 -17.70 5.87 -24.37
N LEU A 273 -17.95 6.07 -25.67
CA LEU A 273 -17.74 5.03 -26.69
C LEU A 273 -16.29 4.51 -26.68
N LYS A 274 -15.33 5.41 -26.47
CA LYS A 274 -13.92 5.06 -26.33
C LYS A 274 -13.67 4.16 -25.12
N GLY A 275 -14.29 4.48 -23.96
CA GLY A 275 -14.26 3.62 -22.79
C GLY A 275 -14.76 2.21 -23.08
N HIS A 276 -15.88 2.08 -23.81
CA HIS A 276 -16.43 0.78 -24.21
C HIS A 276 -15.45 -0.02 -25.08
N VAL A 277 -14.84 0.62 -26.08
CA VAL A 277 -13.88 -0.03 -26.99
C VAL A 277 -12.65 -0.50 -26.23
N VAL A 278 -12.06 0.38 -25.41
CA VAL A 278 -10.85 0.07 -24.64
C VAL A 278 -11.10 -1.07 -23.66
N LEU A 279 -12.26 -1.08 -22.99
CA LEU A 279 -12.64 -2.13 -22.05
C LEU A 279 -12.86 -3.48 -22.76
N LYS A 280 -13.58 -3.47 -23.89
CA LYS A 280 -13.80 -4.67 -24.71
C LYS A 280 -12.51 -5.28 -25.25
N LEU A 281 -11.51 -4.43 -25.54
CA LEU A 281 -10.18 -4.86 -26.00
C LEU A 281 -9.20 -5.18 -24.85
N GLY A 282 -9.57 -4.97 -23.59
CA GLY A 282 -8.71 -5.18 -22.43
C GLY A 282 -7.53 -4.19 -22.33
N LEU A 283 -7.65 -3.00 -22.93
CA LEU A 283 -6.59 -1.99 -23.01
C LEU A 283 -6.64 -0.94 -21.88
N HIS A 284 -7.53 -1.10 -20.91
CA HIS A 284 -7.69 -0.22 -19.74
C HIS A 284 -6.66 -0.51 -18.63
N GLY A 285 -6.03 -1.68 -18.64
CA GLY A 285 -5.02 -2.07 -17.66
C GLY A 285 -3.74 -1.22 -17.72
N ASN A 286 -2.88 -1.37 -16.73
CA ASN A 286 -1.58 -0.69 -16.72
C ASN A 286 -0.79 -1.07 -17.99
N PRO A 287 -0.24 -0.12 -18.78
CA PRO A 287 0.57 -0.44 -19.95
C PRO A 287 1.73 -1.40 -19.63
N LYS A 288 2.27 -1.31 -18.41
CA LYS A 288 3.29 -2.21 -17.89
C LYS A 288 2.78 -3.60 -17.54
N ASP A 289 1.48 -3.85 -17.58
CA ASP A 289 0.80 -5.13 -17.38
C ASP A 289 0.17 -5.68 -18.68
N LEU A 290 0.10 -4.87 -19.75
CA LEU A 290 -0.26 -5.28 -21.11
C LEU A 290 0.91 -5.85 -21.96
N ILE A 291 2.16 -5.41 -21.75
CA ILE A 291 3.34 -5.88 -22.55
C ILE A 291 3.73 -7.34 -22.22
N PRO A 292 3.80 -8.32 -23.12
CA PRO A 292 4.14 -9.71 -22.74
C PRO A 292 5.41 -9.86 -21.87
N ARG A 293 5.37 -10.74 -20.85
CA ARG A 293 6.47 -10.93 -19.86
C ARG A 293 7.84 -11.15 -20.51
N ARG A 294 7.89 -11.86 -21.64
CA ARG A 294 9.13 -12.15 -22.40
C ARG A 294 9.85 -10.87 -22.85
N LEU A 295 9.12 -9.80 -23.12
CA LEU A 295 9.67 -8.51 -23.52
C LEU A 295 10.05 -7.62 -22.31
N ARG A 296 9.47 -7.88 -21.14
CA ARG A 296 9.72 -7.09 -19.91
C ARG A 296 10.96 -7.53 -19.15
N SER A 297 11.20 -8.83 -19.03
CA SER A 297 12.28 -9.36 -18.17
C SER A 297 13.67 -8.80 -18.50
N PRO A 298 14.11 -8.73 -19.78
CA PRO A 298 15.44 -8.21 -20.10
C PRO A 298 15.62 -6.73 -19.73
N LEU A 299 14.58 -5.91 -19.94
CA LEU A 299 14.59 -4.49 -19.60
C LEU A 299 14.65 -4.24 -18.09
N LEU A 300 13.97 -5.10 -17.31
CA LEU A 300 14.04 -5.04 -15.85
C LEU A 300 15.44 -5.41 -15.36
N GLU A 301 16.07 -6.44 -15.92
CA GLU A 301 17.42 -6.88 -15.54
C GLU A 301 18.51 -5.87 -15.88
N ILE A 302 18.41 -5.20 -17.05
CA ILE A 302 19.35 -4.13 -17.44
C ILE A 302 19.24 -2.97 -16.44
N ARG A 303 18.00 -2.56 -16.14
CA ARG A 303 17.74 -1.47 -15.19
C ARG A 303 18.25 -1.82 -13.78
N ASP A 304 17.98 -3.03 -13.31
CA ASP A 304 18.37 -3.47 -11.97
C ASP A 304 19.90 -3.60 -11.86
N ARG A 305 20.60 -4.04 -12.92
CA ARG A 305 22.07 -4.00 -13.02
C ARG A 305 22.61 -2.57 -12.94
N TRP A 306 22.01 -1.63 -13.67
CA TRP A 306 22.43 -0.22 -13.64
C TRP A 306 22.32 0.40 -12.23
N TYR A 307 21.24 0.12 -11.50
CA TYR A 307 21.11 0.56 -10.11
C TYR A 307 22.10 -0.12 -9.17
N ALA A 308 22.39 -1.41 -9.38
CA ALA A 308 23.38 -2.14 -8.56
C ALA A 308 24.79 -1.57 -8.72
N THR A 309 25.18 -1.15 -9.92
CA THR A 309 26.47 -0.50 -10.16
C THR A 309 26.56 0.84 -9.43
N ARG A 310 25.53 1.68 -9.52
CA ARG A 310 25.48 2.97 -8.79
C ARG A 310 25.48 2.82 -7.27
N SER A 311 24.75 1.83 -6.76
CA SER A 311 24.75 1.54 -5.32
C SER A 311 26.13 1.10 -4.79
N LYS A 312 26.95 0.44 -5.61
CA LYS A 312 28.32 0.05 -5.26
C LYS A 312 29.31 1.21 -5.34
N GLU A 313 29.11 2.14 -6.28
CA GLU A 313 29.94 3.35 -6.41
C GLU A 313 29.77 4.30 -5.22
N ASP A 314 28.55 4.51 -4.75
CA ASP A 314 28.30 5.37 -3.58
C ASP A 314 28.72 4.71 -2.26
N GLY A 315 28.55 3.39 -2.11
CA GLY A 315 29.04 2.66 -0.93
C GLY A 315 30.56 2.65 -0.76
N ARG A 316 31.31 2.89 -1.85
CA ARG A 316 32.77 3.11 -1.82
C ARG A 316 33.15 4.54 -1.44
N ARG A 317 32.28 5.53 -1.68
CA ARG A 317 32.49 6.94 -1.30
C ARG A 317 32.10 7.25 0.14
N SER A 318 31.23 6.46 0.76
CA SER A 318 30.87 6.58 2.18
C SER A 318 31.87 5.90 3.14
N HIS A 319 32.90 5.24 2.63
CA HIS A 319 33.95 4.56 3.38
C HIS A 319 35.37 5.07 3.04
N ALA A 320 35.47 6.22 2.37
CA ALA A 320 36.71 6.96 2.13
C ALA A 320 36.62 8.30 2.87
#